data_AF-A0A379WK92-F1
#
_entry.id   AF-A0A379WK92-F1
#
_cell.length_a   1.000
_cell.length_b   1.000
_cell.length_c   1.000
_cell.angle_alpha   90.00
_cell.angle_beta   90.00
_cell.angle_gamma   90.00
#
_symmetry.space_group_name_H-M   'P 1'
#
loop_
_entity.id
_entity.type
_entity.pdbx_description
1 polymer ?
#
loop_
_entity_poly.entity_id
_entity_poly.type
_entity_poly.pdbx_seq_one_letter_code
_entity_poly.pdbx_strand_id
1 'polypeptide(L)'
;MKGDIAILADSGIRNGLDVVRMIALGADTVLLGRAYLYALATAGKAGVANLLDLIEKEMKVAMTLTGAKSISEISGDSLVQELGKSLPAALAPMSKGDAA
;
A
#
# COMPACT_ATOMS: atom_id res chain seq x y z
N MET A 1 9.15 -18.97 9.52
CA MET A 1 9.85 -18.06 8.59
C MET A 1 9.50 -16.61 8.86
N LYS A 2 8.21 -16.21 8.94
CA LYS A 2 7.84 -14.87 9.44
C LYS A 2 8.39 -14.70 10.87
N GLY A 3 9.28 -13.74 11.07
CA GLY A 3 9.98 -13.49 12.34
C GLY A 3 11.39 -14.10 12.46
N ASP A 4 11.77 -15.02 11.56
CA ASP A 4 13.12 -15.62 11.58
C ASP A 4 14.09 -14.86 10.64
N ILE A 5 13.54 -14.26 9.57
CA ILE A 5 14.28 -13.53 8.53
C ILE A 5 13.45 -12.31 8.12
N ALA A 6 14.11 -11.17 7.95
CA ALA A 6 13.48 -9.94 7.47
C ALA A 6 13.14 -10.03 5.98
N ILE A 7 11.88 -9.69 5.64
CA ILE A 7 11.36 -9.65 4.27
C ILE A 7 11.35 -8.19 3.81
N LEU A 8 12.28 -7.86 2.91
CA LEU A 8 12.37 -6.54 2.28
C LEU A 8 11.75 -6.59 0.89
N ALA A 9 10.91 -5.60 0.55
CA ALA A 9 10.26 -5.52 -0.74
C ALA A 9 10.63 -4.24 -1.51
N ASP A 10 10.79 -4.34 -2.83
CA ASP A 10 10.99 -3.20 -3.75
C ASP A 10 10.29 -3.53 -5.08
N SER A 11 10.59 -2.76 -6.13
CA SER A 11 10.05 -2.82 -7.48
C SER A 11 8.69 -2.13 -7.59
N GLY A 12 8.72 -0.80 -7.51
CA GLY A 12 7.57 0.02 -7.96
C GLY A 12 6.88 0.85 -6.90
N ILE A 13 7.42 0.96 -5.67
CA ILE A 13 6.87 1.84 -4.64
C ILE A 13 6.92 3.30 -5.12
N ARG A 14 5.79 4.00 -5.06
CA ARG A 14 5.64 5.40 -5.51
C ARG A 14 4.96 6.30 -4.48
N ASN A 15 4.15 5.73 -3.60
CA ASN A 15 3.36 6.48 -2.62
C ASN A 15 3.23 5.65 -1.31
N GLY A 16 2.66 6.27 -0.27
CA GLY A 16 2.44 5.62 1.02
C GLY A 16 1.45 4.45 1.01
N LEU A 17 0.47 4.44 0.10
CA LEU A 17 -0.47 3.32 -0.04
C LEU A 17 0.24 2.06 -0.56
N ASP A 18 1.19 2.20 -1.48
CA ASP A 18 2.01 1.09 -1.94
C ASP A 18 2.79 0.45 -0.78
N VAL A 19 3.33 1.27 0.13
CA VAL A 19 4.03 0.81 1.34
C VAL A 19 3.09 -0.02 2.23
N VAL A 20 1.92 0.54 2.56
CA VAL A 20 0.92 -0.15 3.40
C VAL A 20 0.48 -1.47 2.76
N ARG A 21 0.25 -1.49 1.44
CA ARG A 21 -0.11 -2.71 0.72
C ARG A 21 0.98 -3.78 0.80
N MET A 22 2.26 -3.41 0.65
CA MET A 22 3.34 -4.39 0.74
C MET A 22 3.51 -4.94 2.16
N ILE A 23 3.34 -4.10 3.18
CA ILE A 23 3.34 -4.54 4.57
C ILE A 23 2.16 -5.50 4.84
N ALA A 24 0.96 -5.17 4.34
CA ALA A 24 -0.21 -6.03 4.43
C ALA A 24 -0.01 -7.40 3.75
N LEU A 25 0.76 -7.45 2.67
CA LEU A 25 1.17 -8.67 1.98
C LEU A 25 2.27 -9.45 2.71
N GLY A 26 2.83 -8.91 3.79
CA GLY A 26 3.79 -9.57 4.66
C GLY A 26 5.24 -9.10 4.55
N ALA A 27 5.52 -7.97 3.89
CA ALA A 27 6.83 -7.34 3.95
C ALA A 27 7.07 -6.70 5.33
N ASP A 28 8.29 -6.80 5.86
CA ASP A 28 8.70 -6.10 7.08
C ASP A 28 9.11 -4.66 6.77
N THR A 29 9.65 -4.40 5.58
CA THR A 29 10.07 -3.07 5.12
C THR A 29 10.04 -2.99 3.59
N VAL A 30 9.91 -1.78 3.07
CA VAL A 30 10.04 -1.50 1.63
C VAL A 30 11.26 -0.65 1.31
N LEU A 31 11.78 -0.77 0.09
CA LEU A 31 12.89 0.03 -0.43
C LEU A 31 12.38 1.02 -1.49
N LEU A 32 13.05 2.16 -1.60
CA LEU A 32 12.75 3.20 -2.58
C LEU A 32 13.91 3.34 -3.57
N GLY A 33 13.73 2.87 -4.80
CA GLY A 33 14.70 3.06 -5.88
C GLY A 33 14.53 4.39 -6.61
N ARG A 34 13.87 4.34 -7.78
CA ARG A 34 13.73 5.48 -8.70
C ARG A 34 13.09 6.72 -8.07
N ALA A 35 12.06 6.56 -7.23
CA ALA A 35 11.40 7.69 -6.57
C ALA A 35 12.39 8.51 -5.73
N TYR A 36 13.23 7.83 -4.94
CA TYR A 36 14.28 8.45 -4.14
C TYR A 36 15.30 9.18 -5.02
N LEU A 37 15.80 8.51 -6.07
CA LEU A 37 16.79 9.08 -6.99
C LEU A 37 16.26 10.33 -7.71
N TYR A 38 15.00 10.31 -8.15
CA TYR A 38 14.41 11.48 -8.82
C TYR A 38 14.23 12.65 -7.87
N ALA A 39 13.74 12.40 -6.65
CA ALA A 39 13.64 13.44 -5.63
C ALA A 39 15.01 14.06 -5.30
N LEU A 40 16.04 13.22 -5.18
CA LEU A 40 17.42 13.65 -4.97
C LEU A 40 17.94 14.49 -6.15
N ALA A 41 17.70 14.06 -7.39
CA ALA A 41 18.15 14.79 -8.57
C ALA A 41 17.45 16.15 -8.74
N THR A 42 16.18 16.26 -8.34
CA THR A 42 15.38 17.49 -8.48
C THR A 42 15.76 18.55 -7.47
N ALA A 43 15.92 18.20 -6.19
CA ALA A 43 16.10 19.17 -5.12
C ALA A 43 17.07 18.71 -4.00
N GLY A 44 17.96 17.77 -4.32
CA GLY A 44 18.94 17.25 -3.37
C GLY A 44 18.27 16.66 -2.12
N LYS A 45 18.89 16.92 -0.96
CA LYS A 45 18.38 16.50 0.35
C LYS A 45 16.95 16.99 0.61
N ALA A 46 16.61 18.21 0.21
CA ALA A 46 15.28 18.77 0.44
C ALA A 46 14.21 18.02 -0.36
N GLY A 47 14.52 17.60 -1.58
CA GLY A 47 13.63 16.76 -2.39
C GLY A 47 13.38 15.40 -1.75
N VAL A 48 14.44 14.73 -1.28
CA VAL A 48 14.32 13.44 -0.58
C VAL A 48 13.51 13.59 0.71
N ALA A 49 13.75 14.62 1.50
CA ALA A 49 12.99 14.87 2.73
C ALA A 49 11.50 15.05 2.43
N ASN A 50 11.16 15.85 1.42
CA ASN A 50 9.78 16.05 0.99
C ASN A 50 9.12 14.75 0.48
N LEU A 51 9.86 13.90 -0.24
CA LEU A 51 9.36 12.60 -0.67
C LEU A 51 9.00 11.70 0.52
N LEU A 52 9.89 11.60 1.50
CA LEU A 52 9.67 10.77 2.69
C LEU A 52 8.49 11.30 3.52
N ASP A 53 8.39 12.62 3.69
CA ASP A 53 7.26 13.26 4.36
C ASP A 53 5.92 12.98 3.65
N LEU A 54 5.92 12.97 2.31
CA LEU A 54 4.73 12.68 1.52
C LEU A 54 4.31 11.21 1.69
N ILE A 55 5.26 10.27 1.59
CA ILE A 55 5.02 8.85 1.81
C ILE A 55 4.45 8.63 3.22
N GLU A 56 5.02 9.25 4.26
CA GLU A 56 4.52 9.12 5.63
C GLU A 56 3.08 9.63 5.77
N LYS A 57 2.76 10.80 5.18
CA LYS A 57 1.39 11.36 5.21
C LYS A 57 0.40 10.44 4.49
N GLU A 58 0.78 9.92 3.34
CA GLU A 58 -0.05 8.99 2.57
C GLU A 58 -0.24 7.65 3.31
N MET A 59 0.78 7.15 4.00
CA MET A 59 0.66 5.98 4.87
C MET A 59 -0.36 6.24 5.99
N LYS A 60 -0.29 7.40 6.66
CA LYS A 60 -1.26 7.78 7.70
C LYS A 60 -2.70 7.83 7.16
N VAL A 61 -2.89 8.37 5.96
CA VAL A 61 -4.21 8.38 5.29
C VAL A 61 -4.70 6.95 5.04
N ALA A 62 -3.87 6.10 4.42
CA ALA A 62 -4.23 4.71 4.14
C ALA A 62 -4.58 3.95 5.44
N MET A 63 -3.72 4.04 6.45
CA MET A 63 -3.93 3.42 7.76
C MET A 63 -5.21 3.89 8.44
N THR A 64 -5.51 5.19 8.39
CA THR A 64 -6.75 5.75 8.95
C THR A 64 -7.98 5.18 8.24
N LEU A 65 -7.94 5.07 6.91
CA LEU A 65 -9.05 4.55 6.10
C LEU A 65 -9.23 3.04 6.23
N THR A 66 -8.16 2.30 6.53
CA THR A 66 -8.21 0.85 6.79
C THR A 66 -8.34 0.49 8.27
N GLY A 67 -8.45 1.49 9.16
CA GLY A 67 -8.64 1.28 10.60
C GLY A 67 -7.40 0.78 11.36
N ALA A 68 -6.21 0.84 10.76
CA ALA A 68 -4.95 0.46 11.41
C ALA A 68 -4.38 1.64 12.20
N LYS A 69 -4.26 1.53 13.52
CA LYS A 69 -3.71 2.61 14.37
C LYS A 69 -2.19 2.58 14.45
N SER A 70 -1.59 1.46 14.07
CA SER A 70 -0.15 1.21 14.11
C SER A 70 0.26 0.36 12.90
N ILE A 71 1.55 0.41 12.53
CA ILE A 71 2.08 -0.41 11.41
C ILE A 71 1.86 -1.91 11.67
N SER A 72 1.97 -2.34 12.93
CA SER A 72 1.73 -3.72 13.36
C SER A 72 0.29 -4.20 13.18
N GLU A 73 -0.67 -3.28 13.04
CA GLU A 73 -2.08 -3.61 12.77
C GLU A 73 -2.37 -3.75 11.28
N ILE A 74 -1.41 -3.42 10.39
CA ILE A 74 -1.57 -3.62 8.95
C ILE A 74 -1.48 -5.13 8.67
N SER A 75 -2.57 -5.68 8.14
CA SER A 75 -2.70 -7.11 7.83
C SER A 75 -3.36 -7.33 6.46
N GLY A 76 -3.42 -8.58 6.03
CA GLY A 76 -4.17 -8.97 4.83
C GLY A 76 -5.67 -8.62 4.88
N ASP A 77 -6.23 -8.32 6.05
CA ASP A 77 -7.62 -7.86 6.20
C ASP A 77 -7.80 -6.42 5.67
N SER A 78 -6.70 -5.66 5.55
CA SER A 78 -6.68 -4.34 4.89
C SER A 78 -6.76 -4.45 3.36
N LEU A 79 -6.67 -5.66 2.81
CA LEU A 79 -6.69 -5.92 1.38
C LEU A 79 -8.02 -6.54 0.97
N VAL A 80 -8.48 -6.17 -0.22
CA VAL A 80 -9.56 -6.90 -0.87
C VAL A 80 -9.02 -8.28 -1.25
N GLN A 81 -9.69 -9.34 -0.80
CA GLN A 81 -9.41 -10.70 -1.24
C GLN A 81 -9.82 -10.83 -2.71
N GLU A 82 -8.90 -11.33 -3.55
CA GLU A 82 -9.05 -11.66 -4.97
C GLU A 82 -10.47 -11.53 -5.56
N LEU A 83 -10.62 -10.75 -6.64
CA LEU A 83 -11.84 -10.62 -7.44
C LEU A 83 -12.27 -11.94 -8.15
N GLY A 84 -11.70 -13.09 -7.77
CA GLY A 84 -11.90 -14.41 -8.35
C GLY A 84 -12.26 -15.54 -7.36
N LYS A 85 -12.35 -15.27 -6.05
CA LYS A 85 -12.93 -16.23 -5.08
C LYS A 85 -14.21 -15.64 -4.50
N SER A 86 -15.31 -15.92 -5.20
CA SER A 86 -16.71 -15.59 -4.88
C SER A 86 -16.92 -14.16 -4.34
N LEU A 87 -17.30 -13.24 -5.23
CA LEU A 87 -17.95 -12.01 -4.81
C LEU A 87 -19.14 -12.36 -3.89
N PRO A 88 -19.35 -11.68 -2.75
CA PRO A 88 -20.60 -11.82 -2.01
C PRO A 88 -21.75 -11.43 -2.94
N ALA A 89 -22.84 -12.19 -2.92
CA ALA A 89 -23.97 -12.02 -3.86
C ALA A 89 -24.50 -10.57 -3.93
N ALA A 90 -24.33 -9.80 -2.84
CA ALA A 90 -24.71 -8.38 -2.75
C ALA A 90 -23.88 -7.43 -3.63
N LEU A 91 -22.70 -7.84 -4.11
CA LEU A 91 -21.80 -7.05 -4.95
C LEU A 91 -21.71 -7.57 -6.38
N ALA A 92 -22.47 -8.62 -6.73
CA ALA A 92 -22.61 -9.03 -8.13
C ALA A 92 -23.14 -7.81 -8.92
N PRO A 93 -22.52 -7.45 -10.06
CA PRO A 93 -23.00 -6.31 -10.84
C PRO A 93 -24.47 -6.55 -11.15
N MET A 94 -25.33 -5.57 -10.87
CA MET A 94 -26.71 -5.58 -11.33
C MET A 94 -26.67 -5.91 -12.82
N SER A 95 -27.19 -7.09 -13.16
CA SER A 95 -27.34 -7.55 -14.54
C SER A 95 -27.86 -6.38 -15.36
N LYS A 96 -27.09 -5.94 -16.36
CA LYS A 96 -27.61 -5.02 -17.36
C LYS A 96 -28.80 -5.73 -18.03
N GLY A 97 -30.00 -5.28 -17.71
CA GLY A 97 -31.22 -5.66 -18.42
C GLY A 97 -32.32 -6.16 -17.50
N ASP A 98 -33.04 -5.22 -16.88
CA ASP A 98 -34.48 -5.33 -16.64
C ASP A 98 -35.06 -3.91 -16.77
N ALA A 99 -35.26 -3.47 -18.01
CA ALA A 99 -36.17 -2.38 -18.38
C ALA A 99 -36.30 -2.29 -19.91
N ALA A 100 -37.41 -2.83 -20.40
CA ALA A 100 -38.00 -2.69 -21.75
C ALA A 100 -37.31 -3.40 -22.93
#